data_AF-A0A843EA37-F1
#
_entry.id   AF-A0A843EA37-F1
#
_cell.length_a   1.000
_cell.length_b   1.000
_cell.length_c   1.000
_cell.angle_alpha   90.00
_cell.angle_beta   90.00
_cell.angle_gamma   90.00
#
_symmetry.space_group_name_H-M   'P 1'
#
loop_
_entity.id
_entity.type
_entity.pdbx_description
1 polymer ?
#
loop_
_entity_poly.entity_id
_entity_poly.type
_entity_poly.pdbx_seq_one_letter_code
_entity_poly.pdbx_strand_id
1 'polypeptide(L)'
;MSRLLVCCQQDLPSVNMNACLRAQDGWEELGSDDNGSYCTRGNDVIMTIFDKHITHERIDLHAEAFGIKVDEVVFMSKHSAASGIPTLTVHPIGNFKNAEFGGRDNTLVMSSPASMGDALRKIALYNDTDIYKVSFEVTHHGPYLEKPTYFIEIGSDESHWGDTHAAEILTKALCNNEPDDDGIIAIGVGGGHYA
;
A
#
# COMPACT_ATOMS: atom_id res chain seq x y z
N MET A 1 14.80 -4.27 6.76
CA MET A 1 14.18 -4.08 5.44
C MET A 1 13.81 -2.61 5.31
N SER A 2 14.23 -1.93 4.26
CA SER A 2 13.84 -0.54 3.96
C SER A 2 12.62 -0.48 3.04
N ARG A 3 11.73 0.48 3.27
CA ARG A 3 10.42 0.55 2.61
C ARG A 3 10.20 1.90 1.96
N LEU A 4 9.61 1.90 0.77
CA LEU A 4 9.04 3.10 0.16
C LEU A 4 7.52 3.10 0.37
N LEU A 5 7.03 4.00 1.20
CA LEU A 5 5.62 4.23 1.44
C LEU A 5 5.11 5.28 0.43
N VAL A 6 4.25 4.87 -0.50
CA VAL A 6 3.76 5.76 -1.56
C VAL A 6 2.50 6.47 -1.08
N CYS A 7 2.59 7.80 -0.98
CA CYS A 7 1.47 8.70 -0.74
C CYS A 7 1.01 9.34 -2.06
N CYS A 8 -0.24 9.13 -2.46
CA CYS A 8 -0.85 9.76 -3.63
C CYS A 8 -1.74 10.94 -3.22
N GLN A 9 -1.40 12.15 -3.64
CA GLN A 9 -2.16 13.37 -3.28
C GLN A 9 -3.60 13.39 -3.81
N GLN A 10 -3.92 12.60 -4.83
CA GLN A 10 -5.28 12.48 -5.38
C GLN A 10 -6.14 11.42 -4.64
N ASP A 11 -5.56 10.74 -3.65
CA ASP A 11 -6.18 9.64 -2.91
C ASP A 11 -6.32 10.02 -1.43
N LEU A 12 -7.56 10.23 -0.98
CA LEU A 12 -7.84 10.74 0.37
C LEU A 12 -7.36 9.78 1.49
N PRO A 13 -7.62 8.46 1.44
CA PRO A 13 -7.01 7.48 2.34
C PRO A 13 -5.49 7.56 2.37
N SER A 14 -4.85 7.69 1.19
CA SER A 14 -3.40 7.85 1.09
C SER A 14 -2.89 9.08 1.84
N VAL A 15 -3.55 10.22 1.64
CA VAL A 15 -3.23 11.48 2.32
C VAL A 15 -3.45 11.38 3.84
N ASN A 16 -4.54 10.74 4.27
CA ASN A 16 -4.83 10.54 5.69
C ASN A 16 -3.79 9.64 6.37
N MET A 17 -3.42 8.52 5.74
CA MET A 17 -2.36 7.65 6.24
C MET A 17 -1.02 8.39 6.31
N ASN A 18 -0.67 9.16 5.28
CA ASN A 18 0.52 10.01 5.33
C ASN A 18 0.47 11.01 6.50
N ALA A 19 -0.67 11.66 6.74
CA ALA A 19 -0.83 12.57 7.87
C ALA A 19 -0.63 11.87 9.23
N CYS A 20 -1.19 10.67 9.41
CA CYS A 20 -0.99 9.85 10.62
C CYS A 20 0.48 9.47 10.82
N LEU A 21 1.19 9.10 9.75
CA LEU A 21 2.63 8.81 9.82
C LEU A 21 3.42 10.07 10.19
N ARG A 22 3.16 11.18 9.49
CA ARG A 22 3.86 12.47 9.64
C ARG A 22 3.60 13.17 10.99
N ALA A 23 2.53 12.79 11.70
CA ALA A 23 2.26 13.25 13.06
C ALA A 23 3.23 12.65 14.10
N GLN A 24 3.96 11.58 13.74
CA GLN A 24 4.97 10.99 14.60
C GLN A 24 6.30 11.76 14.50
N ASP A 25 7.01 11.90 15.62
CA ASP A 25 8.30 12.57 15.62
C ASP A 25 9.38 11.78 14.85
N GLY A 26 10.31 12.51 14.22
CA GLY A 26 11.51 11.94 13.58
C GLY A 26 11.45 11.78 12.06
N TRP A 27 10.45 12.36 11.39
CA TRP A 27 10.47 12.50 9.93
C TRP A 27 11.39 13.66 9.50
N GLU A 28 12.28 13.38 8.55
CA GLU A 28 13.22 14.33 7.98
C GLU A 28 12.92 14.54 6.48
N GLU A 29 12.87 15.80 6.03
CA GLU A 29 12.69 16.11 4.62
C GLU A 29 13.96 15.82 3.82
N LEU A 30 13.83 15.07 2.73
CA LEU A 30 14.93 14.77 1.81
C LEU A 30 14.93 15.68 0.57
N GLY A 31 13.82 16.37 0.31
CA GLY A 31 13.65 17.27 -0.85
C GLY A 31 12.62 16.72 -1.84
N SER A 32 12.69 17.20 -3.08
CA SER A 32 11.76 16.82 -4.15
C SER A 32 12.45 16.85 -5.51
N ASP A 33 11.89 16.10 -6.45
CA ASP A 33 12.19 16.14 -7.87
C ASP A 33 10.91 16.24 -8.70
N ASP A 34 11.00 15.99 -10.01
CA ASP A 34 9.84 15.99 -10.91
C ASP A 34 8.87 14.82 -10.65
N ASN A 35 9.28 13.79 -9.91
CA ASN A 35 8.48 12.59 -9.65
C ASN A 35 7.73 12.68 -8.31
N GLY A 36 8.26 13.40 -7.34
CA GLY A 36 7.60 13.58 -6.05
C GLY A 36 8.43 14.32 -5.01
N SER A 37 7.87 14.40 -3.80
CA SER A 37 8.61 14.83 -2.60
C SER A 37 8.88 13.66 -1.67
N TYR A 38 9.98 13.74 -0.95
CA TYR A 38 10.52 12.63 -0.16
C TYR A 38 10.80 13.06 1.27
N CYS A 39 10.40 12.21 2.22
CA CYS A 39 10.83 12.33 3.61
C CYS A 39 11.14 10.94 4.18
N THR A 40 11.99 10.88 5.19
CA THR A 40 12.49 9.61 5.75
C THR A 40 12.36 9.56 7.26
N ARG A 41 12.22 8.35 7.79
CA ARG A 41 12.31 8.04 9.22
C ARG A 41 12.78 6.61 9.40
N GLY A 42 14.01 6.46 9.92
CA GLY A 42 14.62 5.14 10.09
C GLY A 42 14.79 4.43 8.75
N ASN A 43 14.11 3.28 8.58
CA ASN A 43 14.14 2.49 7.36
C ASN A 43 13.02 2.82 6.37
N ASP A 44 12.11 3.72 6.74
CA ASP A 44 10.96 4.09 5.92
C ASP A 44 11.20 5.41 5.20
N VAL A 45 10.86 5.44 3.92
CA VAL A 45 10.83 6.64 3.11
C VAL A 45 9.41 6.82 2.59
N ILE A 46 8.82 8.00 2.78
CA ILE A 46 7.56 8.35 2.12
C ILE A 46 7.89 9.11 0.83
N MET A 47 7.36 8.62 -0.28
CA MET A 47 7.32 9.33 -1.56
C MET A 47 5.91 9.84 -1.81
N THR A 48 5.77 11.17 -1.88
CA THR A 48 4.50 11.82 -2.18
C THR A 48 4.44 12.16 -3.67
N ILE A 49 3.50 11.56 -4.39
CA ILE A 49 3.27 11.75 -5.82
C ILE A 49 1.99 12.55 -6.09
N PHE A 50 1.90 13.15 -7.27
CA PHE A 50 0.81 14.07 -7.65
C PHE A 50 -0.17 13.49 -8.67
N ASP A 51 0.19 12.39 -9.33
CA ASP A 51 -0.63 11.64 -10.27
C ASP A 51 -1.13 10.32 -9.65
N LYS A 52 -1.86 9.52 -10.43
CA LYS A 52 -2.46 8.27 -9.93
C LYS A 52 -1.41 7.17 -9.78
N HIS A 53 -1.23 6.66 -8.56
CA HIS A 53 -0.28 5.58 -8.30
C HIS A 53 -0.53 4.31 -9.14
N ILE A 54 -1.79 3.95 -9.44
CA ILE A 54 -2.11 2.71 -10.17
C ILE A 54 -1.54 2.71 -11.60
N THR A 55 -1.25 3.90 -12.15
CA THR A 55 -0.63 4.10 -13.46
C THR A 55 0.77 4.70 -13.37
N HIS A 56 1.32 4.88 -12.16
CA HIS A 56 2.65 5.45 -11.95
C HIS A 56 3.70 4.35 -12.06
N GLU A 57 3.96 3.96 -13.31
CA GLU A 57 4.90 2.89 -13.66
C GLU A 57 6.32 3.20 -13.15
N ARG A 58 7.05 2.17 -12.70
CA ARG A 58 8.47 2.26 -12.32
C ARG A 58 8.78 3.26 -11.20
N ILE A 59 7.86 3.43 -10.25
CA ILE A 59 8.07 4.30 -9.07
C ILE A 59 9.34 3.94 -8.28
N ASP A 60 9.73 2.66 -8.27
CA ASP A 60 10.98 2.17 -7.68
C ASP A 60 12.22 2.77 -8.33
N LEU A 61 12.21 2.90 -9.67
CA LEU A 61 13.29 3.56 -10.39
C LEU A 61 13.29 5.08 -10.20
N HIS A 62 12.12 5.71 -10.08
CA HIS A 62 12.04 7.15 -9.80
C HIS A 62 12.66 7.48 -8.44
N ALA A 63 12.32 6.70 -7.41
CA ALA A 63 12.98 6.81 -6.10
C ALA A 63 14.49 6.54 -6.19
N GLU A 64 14.93 5.52 -6.94
CA GLU A 64 16.36 5.22 -7.11
C GLU A 64 17.11 6.35 -7.83
N ALA A 65 16.48 7.01 -8.81
CA ALA A 65 17.05 8.16 -9.51
C ALA A 65 17.25 9.37 -8.58
N PHE A 66 16.37 9.54 -7.58
CA PHE A 66 16.55 10.52 -6.50
C PHE A 66 17.65 10.12 -5.50
N GLY A 67 18.09 8.85 -5.52
CA GLY A 67 19.09 8.30 -4.61
C GLY A 67 18.52 7.46 -3.47
N ILE A 68 17.22 7.13 -3.51
CA ILE A 68 16.54 6.29 -2.51
C ILE A 68 16.47 4.85 -3.01
N LYS A 69 17.12 3.93 -2.29
CA LYS A 69 17.05 2.49 -2.57
C LYS A 69 16.30 1.78 -1.45
N VAL A 70 15.26 1.05 -1.83
CA VAL A 70 14.41 0.31 -0.91
C VAL A 70 14.36 -1.18 -1.25
N ASP A 71 14.00 -1.97 -0.25
CA ASP A 71 13.78 -3.41 -0.39
C ASP A 71 12.34 -3.72 -0.85
N GLU A 72 11.36 -2.91 -0.42
CA GLU A 72 9.95 -3.06 -0.81
C GLU A 72 9.22 -1.72 -1.00
N VAL A 73 8.09 -1.76 -1.70
CA VAL A 73 7.19 -0.62 -1.93
C VAL A 73 5.81 -0.93 -1.37
N VAL A 74 5.24 0.01 -0.62
CA VAL A 74 3.91 -0.11 -0.03
C VAL A 74 3.06 1.06 -0.50
N PHE A 75 2.00 0.77 -1.23
CA PHE A 75 1.05 1.78 -1.65
C PHE A 75 -0.05 1.95 -0.60
N MET A 76 -0.16 3.16 -0.06
CA MET A 76 -1.27 3.56 0.78
C MET A 76 -2.39 4.06 -0.15
N SER A 77 -3.55 3.42 -0.15
CA SER A 77 -4.61 3.78 -1.11
C SER A 77 -6.02 3.58 -0.56
N LYS A 78 -6.99 3.94 -1.37
CA LYS A 78 -8.40 3.60 -1.23
C LYS A 78 -8.69 2.32 -2.01
N HIS A 79 -9.61 1.53 -1.46
CA HIS A 79 -10.30 0.51 -2.23
C HIS A 79 -11.65 1.06 -2.72
N SER A 80 -12.01 0.79 -3.96
CA SER A 80 -13.31 1.13 -4.55
C SER A 80 -14.06 -0.13 -5.00
N ALA A 81 -15.12 -0.51 -4.28
CA ALA A 81 -15.91 -1.69 -4.62
C ALA A 81 -17.42 -1.40 -4.67
N ALA A 82 -18.08 -1.91 -5.72
CA ALA A 82 -19.53 -1.81 -5.89
C ALA A 82 -20.35 -2.46 -4.76
N SER A 83 -19.72 -3.36 -3.97
CA SER A 83 -20.36 -3.99 -2.83
C SER A 83 -20.70 -3.01 -1.68
N GLY A 84 -20.00 -1.87 -1.60
CA GLY A 84 -20.15 -0.90 -0.51
C GLY A 84 -19.78 -1.43 0.88
N ILE A 85 -19.12 -2.60 0.97
CA ILE A 85 -18.74 -3.20 2.25
C ILE A 85 -17.50 -2.46 2.76
N PRO A 86 -17.53 -1.86 3.97
CA PRO A 86 -16.34 -1.22 4.51
C PRO A 86 -15.27 -2.26 4.82
N THR A 87 -14.06 -2.07 4.28
CA THR A 87 -12.96 -3.02 4.42
C THR A 87 -11.64 -2.31 4.68
N LEU A 88 -10.76 -2.97 5.42
CA LEU A 88 -9.33 -2.65 5.51
C LEU A 88 -8.57 -3.80 4.88
N THR A 89 -7.88 -3.53 3.78
CA THR A 89 -7.38 -4.60 2.91
C THR A 89 -5.90 -4.51 2.65
N VAL A 90 -5.35 -5.65 2.23
CA VAL A 90 -3.99 -5.79 1.73
C VAL A 90 -4.04 -6.62 0.47
N HIS A 91 -3.30 -6.26 -0.58
CA HIS A 91 -3.25 -7.12 -1.76
C HIS A 91 -1.97 -6.98 -2.59
N PRO A 92 -1.56 -8.05 -3.29
CA PRO A 92 -0.51 -7.97 -4.29
C PRO A 92 -1.07 -7.34 -5.57
N ILE A 93 -0.19 -6.88 -6.46
CA ILE A 93 -0.60 -6.22 -7.72
C ILE A 93 -0.16 -6.97 -8.96
N GLY A 94 -0.80 -6.64 -10.07
CA GLY A 94 -0.53 -7.20 -11.37
C GLY A 94 -1.78 -7.62 -12.12
N ASN A 95 -1.61 -7.95 -13.39
CA ASN A 95 -2.70 -8.28 -14.30
C ASN A 95 -2.55 -9.70 -14.85
N PHE A 96 -3.52 -10.56 -14.58
CA PHE A 96 -3.57 -11.90 -15.19
C PHE A 96 -3.88 -11.88 -16.70
N LYS A 97 -4.48 -10.80 -17.19
CA LYS A 97 -4.87 -10.62 -18.61
C LYS A 97 -4.58 -9.20 -19.07
N ASN A 98 -5.60 -8.35 -19.17
CA ASN A 98 -5.46 -6.99 -19.67
C ASN A 98 -5.19 -6.01 -18.52
N ALA A 99 -4.29 -5.06 -18.74
CA ALA A 99 -3.95 -3.99 -17.82
C ALA A 99 -4.88 -2.78 -18.00
N GLU A 100 -6.16 -2.93 -17.62
CA GLU A 100 -7.16 -1.86 -17.75
C GLU A 100 -6.93 -0.71 -16.76
N PHE A 101 -6.28 -0.99 -15.63
CA PHE A 101 -6.04 -0.06 -14.53
C PHE A 101 -4.55 0.03 -14.20
N GLY A 102 -3.73 0.21 -15.24
CA GLY A 102 -2.27 0.33 -15.15
C GLY A 102 -1.52 -1.00 -15.06
N GLY A 103 -0.20 -0.91 -15.12
CA GLY A 103 0.70 -2.06 -15.24
C GLY A 103 0.81 -2.59 -16.69
N ARG A 104 1.09 -3.89 -16.82
CA ARG A 104 1.30 -4.57 -18.10
C ARG A 104 0.41 -5.79 -18.24
N ASP A 105 0.01 -6.09 -19.47
CA ASP A 105 -0.78 -7.28 -19.78
C ASP A 105 -0.03 -8.56 -19.38
N ASN A 106 -0.75 -9.54 -18.83
CA ASN A 106 -0.26 -10.87 -18.44
C ASN A 106 1.00 -10.80 -17.55
N THR A 107 1.11 -9.77 -16.71
CA THR A 107 2.29 -9.48 -15.91
C THR A 107 1.89 -9.30 -14.45
N LEU A 108 2.53 -10.06 -13.57
CA LEU A 108 2.42 -9.91 -12.12
C LEU A 108 3.63 -9.15 -11.58
N VAL A 109 3.44 -8.41 -10.50
CA VAL A 109 4.53 -7.79 -9.73
C VAL A 109 4.92 -8.71 -8.58
N MET A 110 6.19 -8.70 -8.21
CA MET A 110 6.67 -9.44 -7.05
C MET A 110 5.94 -8.95 -5.80
N SER A 111 5.28 -9.86 -5.07
CA SER A 111 4.61 -9.54 -3.80
C SER A 111 5.58 -9.55 -2.62
N SER A 112 5.25 -8.87 -1.52
CA SER A 112 5.91 -9.01 -0.20
C SER A 112 5.09 -9.88 0.76
N PRO A 113 5.04 -11.23 0.59
CA PRO A 113 4.04 -12.05 1.27
C PRO A 113 4.20 -12.09 2.80
N ALA A 114 5.43 -12.04 3.32
CA ALA A 114 5.67 -11.97 4.76
C ALA A 114 5.16 -10.63 5.35
N SER A 115 5.50 -9.50 4.71
CA SER A 115 5.03 -8.16 5.10
C SER A 115 3.51 -8.06 5.02
N MET A 116 2.91 -8.55 3.94
CA MET A 116 1.45 -8.58 3.74
C MET A 116 0.75 -9.42 4.80
N GLY A 117 1.26 -10.61 5.09
CA GLY A 117 0.71 -11.52 6.08
C GLY A 117 0.76 -10.94 7.50
N ASP A 118 1.87 -10.31 7.86
CA ASP A 118 1.95 -9.60 9.15
C ASP A 118 1.05 -8.35 9.17
N ALA A 119 1.04 -7.54 8.10
CA ALA A 119 0.19 -6.37 8.00
C ALA A 119 -1.28 -6.72 8.21
N LEU A 120 -1.79 -7.77 7.57
CA LEU A 120 -3.17 -8.22 7.75
C LEU A 120 -3.48 -8.62 9.21
N ARG A 121 -2.55 -9.33 9.87
CA ARG A 121 -2.70 -9.69 11.29
C ARG A 121 -2.67 -8.48 12.20
N LYS A 122 -1.80 -7.49 11.94
CA LYS A 122 -1.70 -6.26 12.72
C LYS A 122 -2.93 -5.36 12.50
N ILE A 123 -3.45 -5.28 11.27
CA ILE A 123 -4.74 -4.61 11.00
C ILE A 123 -5.84 -5.26 11.83
N ALA A 124 -5.97 -6.59 11.80
CA ALA A 124 -6.96 -7.30 12.60
C ALA A 124 -6.77 -7.12 14.11
N LEU A 125 -5.52 -7.02 14.59
CA LEU A 125 -5.19 -6.78 15.99
C LEU A 125 -5.55 -5.36 16.45
N TYR A 126 -5.33 -4.36 15.60
CA TYR A 126 -5.56 -2.95 15.94
C TYR A 126 -6.93 -2.43 15.55
N ASN A 127 -7.68 -3.15 14.72
CA ASN A 127 -9.05 -2.83 14.40
C ASN A 127 -9.94 -3.02 15.64
N ASP A 128 -10.29 -1.92 16.27
CA ASP A 128 -11.09 -1.82 17.49
C ASP A 128 -12.55 -1.44 17.20
N THR A 129 -12.98 -1.55 15.93
CA THR A 129 -14.33 -1.24 15.47
C THR A 129 -14.93 -2.39 14.65
N ASP A 130 -16.25 -2.54 14.73
CA ASP A 130 -17.02 -3.53 13.97
C ASP A 130 -17.40 -3.03 12.56
N ILE A 131 -17.03 -1.80 12.20
CA ILE A 131 -17.36 -1.19 10.89
C ILE A 131 -16.64 -1.92 9.76
N TYR A 132 -15.34 -2.16 9.93
CA TYR A 132 -14.47 -2.62 8.87
C TYR A 132 -14.19 -4.12 8.96
N LYS A 133 -14.40 -4.82 7.85
CA LYS A 133 -13.84 -6.18 7.69
C LYS A 133 -12.38 -6.11 7.29
N VAL A 134 -11.59 -7.04 7.78
CA VAL A 134 -10.18 -7.17 7.42
C VAL A 134 -10.03 -8.35 6.48
N SER A 135 -9.46 -8.14 5.29
CA SER A 135 -9.29 -9.21 4.31
C SER A 135 -8.11 -8.95 3.38
N PHE A 136 -7.60 -10.01 2.76
CA PHE A 136 -6.84 -9.82 1.52
C PHE A 136 -7.78 -9.40 0.39
N GLU A 137 -7.19 -8.93 -0.70
CA GLU A 137 -7.81 -9.00 -2.01
C GLU A 137 -6.96 -9.83 -2.98
N VAL A 138 -7.59 -10.24 -4.08
CA VAL A 138 -6.91 -10.92 -5.18
C VAL A 138 -5.89 -10.01 -5.86
N THR A 139 -4.91 -10.61 -6.56
CA THR A 139 -3.96 -9.85 -7.38
C THR A 139 -4.69 -9.10 -8.49
N HIS A 140 -4.58 -7.78 -8.53
CA HIS A 140 -5.20 -6.96 -9.57
C HIS A 140 -4.51 -5.60 -9.74
N HIS A 141 -4.78 -4.97 -10.89
CA HIS A 141 -4.35 -3.63 -11.34
C HIS A 141 -2.83 -3.35 -11.26
N GLY A 142 -2.45 -2.15 -11.69
CA GLY A 142 -1.06 -1.67 -11.67
C GLY A 142 -0.65 -0.95 -10.39
N PRO A 143 0.50 -0.27 -10.38
CA PRO A 143 1.42 -0.10 -11.52
C PRO A 143 2.33 -1.34 -11.72
N TYR A 144 3.18 -1.32 -12.74
CA TYR A 144 4.32 -2.22 -12.87
C TYR A 144 5.60 -1.60 -12.29
N LEU A 145 6.32 -2.40 -11.52
CA LEU A 145 7.63 -2.12 -10.93
C LEU A 145 8.35 -3.43 -10.63
N GLU A 146 9.63 -3.37 -10.25
CA GLU A 146 10.48 -4.56 -10.07
C GLU A 146 10.70 -4.92 -8.60
N LYS A 147 10.49 -3.99 -7.68
CA LYS A 147 10.58 -4.24 -6.23
C LYS A 147 9.37 -5.03 -5.69
N PRO A 148 9.58 -5.89 -4.67
CA PRO A 148 8.50 -6.46 -3.87
C PRO A 148 7.50 -5.39 -3.44
N THR A 149 6.20 -5.64 -3.66
CA THR A 149 5.16 -4.62 -3.53
C THR A 149 3.86 -5.18 -2.99
N TYR A 150 3.13 -4.34 -2.25
CA TYR A 150 1.71 -4.55 -1.97
C TYR A 150 0.98 -3.21 -1.75
N PHE A 151 -0.35 -3.27 -1.82
CA PHE A 151 -1.26 -2.19 -1.44
C PHE A 151 -1.86 -2.45 -0.06
N ILE A 152 -2.08 -1.38 0.70
CA ILE A 152 -2.82 -1.37 1.96
C ILE A 152 -3.88 -0.28 1.88
N GLU A 153 -5.14 -0.66 2.09
CA GLU A 153 -6.25 0.18 1.62
C GLU A 153 -7.42 0.35 2.59
N ILE A 154 -8.11 1.48 2.44
CA ILE A 154 -9.40 1.78 3.08
C ILE A 154 -10.50 1.69 2.03
N GLY A 155 -11.42 0.75 2.22
CA GLY A 155 -12.58 0.53 1.36
C GLY A 155 -13.91 0.87 2.01
N SER A 156 -15.01 0.89 1.26
CA SER A 156 -15.08 0.62 -0.19
C SER A 156 -15.61 1.80 -1.02
N ASP A 157 -15.98 2.90 -0.37
CA ASP A 157 -16.59 4.06 -1.03
C ASP A 157 -16.24 5.38 -0.34
N GLU A 158 -16.66 6.48 -0.96
CA GLU A 158 -16.41 7.85 -0.52
C GLU A 158 -16.84 8.14 0.92
N SER A 159 -17.83 7.41 1.46
CA SER A 159 -18.30 7.63 2.83
C SER A 159 -17.30 7.13 3.89
N HIS A 160 -16.37 6.27 3.51
CA HIS A 160 -15.36 5.68 4.39
C HIS A 160 -13.94 6.18 4.11
N TRP A 161 -13.66 6.67 2.90
CA TRP A 161 -12.34 7.14 2.49
C TRP A 161 -11.79 8.31 3.32
N GLY A 162 -12.67 9.08 3.95
CA GLY A 162 -12.30 10.18 4.86
C GLY A 162 -12.08 9.74 6.32
N ASP A 163 -12.25 8.46 6.65
CA ASP A 163 -12.13 7.98 8.03
C ASP A 163 -10.66 7.98 8.47
N THR A 164 -10.31 8.93 9.34
CA THR A 164 -8.95 9.06 9.89
C THR A 164 -8.63 7.97 10.91
N HIS A 165 -9.64 7.39 11.57
CA HIS A 165 -9.44 6.26 12.49
C HIS A 165 -9.03 5.00 11.73
N ALA A 166 -9.65 4.74 10.58
CA ALA A 166 -9.22 3.70 9.65
C ALA A 166 -7.77 3.91 9.20
N ALA A 167 -7.37 5.15 8.87
CA ALA A 167 -6.00 5.48 8.53
C ALA A 167 -5.02 5.27 9.71
N GLU A 168 -5.42 5.58 10.93
CA GLU A 168 -4.64 5.31 12.15
C GLU A 168 -4.43 3.79 12.35
N ILE A 169 -5.46 2.96 12.14
CA ILE A 169 -5.35 1.51 12.22
C ILE A 169 -4.31 0.99 11.21
N LEU A 170 -4.42 1.39 9.94
CA LEU A 170 -3.51 0.94 8.88
C LEU A 170 -2.08 1.40 9.12
N THR A 171 -1.87 2.67 9.51
CA THR A 171 -0.53 3.19 9.77
C THR A 171 0.10 2.59 11.02
N LYS A 172 -0.69 2.30 12.06
CA LYS A 172 -0.21 1.54 13.22
C LYS A 172 0.20 0.13 12.83
N ALA A 173 -0.55 -0.53 11.95
CA ALA A 173 -0.15 -1.83 11.39
C ALA A 173 1.17 -1.74 10.61
N LEU A 174 1.34 -0.73 9.76
CA LEU A 174 2.58 -0.49 9.01
C LEU A 174 3.79 -0.21 9.92
N CYS A 175 3.62 0.63 10.95
CA CYS A 175 4.71 0.98 11.88
C CYS A 175 5.15 -0.20 12.74
N ASN A 176 4.25 -1.13 13.05
CA ASN A 176 4.52 -2.31 13.86
C ASN A 176 4.65 -3.59 13.01
N ASN A 177 4.90 -3.43 11.71
CA ASN A 177 5.05 -4.55 10.79
C ASN A 177 6.38 -5.26 11.04
N GLU A 178 6.30 -6.53 11.42
CA GLU A 178 7.43 -7.36 11.81
C GLU A 178 7.29 -8.71 11.08
N PRO A 179 7.61 -8.75 9.77
CA PRO A 179 7.42 -9.95 8.96
C PRO A 179 8.19 -11.15 9.51
N ASP A 180 7.54 -12.30 9.52
CA ASP A 180 8.15 -13.59 9.84
C ASP A 180 8.68 -14.25 8.55
N ASP A 181 9.99 -14.15 8.35
CA ASP A 181 10.68 -14.67 7.16
C ASP A 181 10.69 -16.22 7.11
N ASP A 182 10.41 -16.90 8.23
CA ASP A 182 10.31 -18.37 8.29
C ASP A 182 8.88 -18.88 8.02
N GLY A 183 7.93 -17.96 7.75
CA GLY A 183 6.55 -18.27 7.46
C GLY A 183 6.33 -19.05 6.16
N ILE A 184 5.24 -19.82 6.10
CA ILE A 184 4.84 -20.54 4.87
C ILE A 184 4.34 -19.53 3.83
N ILE A 185 5.06 -19.45 2.71
CA ILE A 185 4.64 -18.68 1.54
C ILE A 185 3.83 -19.58 0.60
N ALA A 186 2.66 -19.10 0.16
CA ALA A 186 1.73 -19.85 -0.69
C ALA A 186 1.13 -18.99 -1.79
N ILE A 187 0.68 -19.65 -2.87
CA ILE A 187 -0.17 -19.05 -3.90
C ILE A 187 -1.61 -19.51 -3.64
N GLY A 188 -2.50 -18.56 -3.39
CA GLY A 188 -3.94 -18.82 -3.28
C GLY A 188 -4.61 -18.89 -4.65
N VAL A 189 -5.43 -19.91 -4.88
CA VAL A 189 -6.21 -20.07 -6.12
C VAL A 189 -7.66 -20.39 -5.77
N GLY A 190 -8.60 -19.59 -6.27
CA GLY A 190 -10.02 -19.68 -5.96
C GLY A 190 -10.50 -18.55 -5.06
N GLY A 191 -11.80 -18.50 -4.77
CA GLY A 191 -12.43 -17.46 -3.96
C GLY A 191 -13.02 -16.30 -4.77
N GLY A 192 -13.49 -15.29 -4.03
CA GLY A 192 -13.99 -14.03 -4.60
C GLY A 192 -12.91 -12.96 -4.64
N HIS A 193 -13.29 -11.71 -4.89
CA HIS A 193 -12.35 -10.59 -4.91
C HIS A 193 -11.66 -10.37 -3.54
N TYR A 194 -12.38 -10.59 -2.44
CA TYR A 194 -11.86 -10.50 -1.06
C TYR A 194 -11.22 -11.81 -0.54
N ALA A 195 -10.67 -12.62 -1.46
CA ALA A 195 -10.00 -13.92 -1.25
C ALA A 195 -10.81 -14.92 -0.40
#